data_AF-A0A9D7IET5-F1
#
_entry.id   AF-A0A9D7IET5-F1
#
_cell.length_a   1.000
_cell.length_b   1.000
_cell.length_c   1.000
_cell.angle_alpha   90.00
_cell.angle_beta   90.00
_cell.angle_gamma   90.00
#
_symmetry.space_group_name_H-M   'P 1'
#
loop_
_entity.id
_entity.type
_entity.pdbx_description
1 polymer ?
#
loop_
_entity_poly.entity_id
_entity_poly.type
_entity_poly.pdbx_seq_one_letter_code
_entity_poly.pdbx_strand_id
1 'polypeptide(L)'
;MLAIQAHNRASSNPDLKIHALLDISTAPSVSMVHAASTWKYHIGLTEPSGGIPKQGGFDSDWKLAWTRLDYDAEGWPIGRGGFGYGDNDDTTVLNISGSAASIYTRIIFDVSEELLAANSPLSLFADYDDGFAAYLNGVEVARRNLGTPGVFVGFDQMATSSREAGEPEVIPLGNAASLLTPGKNILAVQGHNFGLNSTDFSLKMDLMAGDVWLAKKDQFWSYYIGMREPAGSSPPIETDFSDWVEILNSSAAPINLAGWSLTDDRTEKDKFVFPDISLDPGQVVVVLASGLKDATGTSDSLHAGFELSGDGEYLGLYNNASPRQAADEIFPAYPPQSKFHSYARLSPAGPFRYTDIPSPGNPAILGNTYETILPSPEFSLAHGIYATSQTLILSCAAAGAEIRYTTDGSEPTWTHGKRYEGPLQLTKNTVLRTRSLLEGHIPSKVATRTYLFTLMTSGLVEIPDRDFVVMIGYVNQNPTTLVGPMTNAYPTELVSGPALGQTFVAPQPFNRIGSSNPTWFTTTASFRLSLYDKPEGTRLATRVIVNAVDNATNYLEFPVQPAGSYYLEISEVSGGRLDGGVNRVISIPSEHPIGVLCRVREVLKH
;
A
#
# COMPACT_ATOMS: atom_id res chain seq x y z
N MET A 1 6.27 -12.49 -0.42
CA MET A 1 5.58 -11.52 0.45
C MET A 1 4.11 -11.55 0.06
N LEU A 2 3.20 -11.81 1.02
CA LEU A 2 1.76 -11.70 0.80
C LEU A 2 1.34 -10.33 1.35
N ALA A 3 0.94 -9.42 0.47
CA ALA A 3 0.41 -8.12 0.83
C ALA A 3 -1.07 -8.09 0.45
N ILE A 4 -1.91 -7.55 1.33
CA ILE A 4 -3.36 -7.54 1.19
C ILE A 4 -3.85 -6.15 1.58
N GLN A 5 -4.53 -5.48 0.66
CA GLN A 5 -5.25 -4.25 0.91
C GLN A 5 -6.72 -4.60 1.16
N ALA A 6 -7.30 -4.07 2.23
CA ALA A 6 -8.70 -4.28 2.55
C ALA A 6 -9.34 -2.95 2.90
N HIS A 7 -10.50 -2.70 2.33
CA HIS A 7 -11.22 -1.45 2.51
C HIS A 7 -12.44 -1.67 3.39
N ASN A 8 -12.66 -0.74 4.32
CA ASN A 8 -13.92 -0.67 5.04
C ASN A 8 -14.97 0.04 4.17
N ARG A 9 -16.22 -0.40 4.24
CA ARG A 9 -17.31 0.19 3.43
C ARG A 9 -17.63 1.63 3.82
N ALA A 10 -17.35 2.02 5.07
CA ALA A 10 -17.48 3.37 5.60
C ALA A 10 -16.56 3.54 6.83
N SER A 11 -16.10 4.76 7.10
CA SER A 11 -15.23 5.08 8.24
C SER A 11 -15.86 4.82 9.61
N SER A 12 -17.18 4.71 9.68
CA SER A 12 -17.95 4.43 10.89
C SER A 12 -18.27 2.95 11.14
N ASN A 13 -17.87 2.04 10.25
CA ASN A 13 -18.20 0.62 10.37
C ASN A 13 -17.16 -0.10 11.24
N PRO A 14 -17.50 -0.66 12.40
CA PRO A 14 -16.53 -1.31 13.29
C PRO A 14 -16.08 -2.71 12.83
N ASP A 15 -16.71 -3.29 11.80
CA ASP A 15 -16.58 -4.71 11.47
C ASP A 15 -15.62 -5.01 10.30
N LEU A 16 -14.40 -4.46 10.31
CA LEU A 16 -13.36 -4.89 9.36
C LEU A 16 -12.57 -6.07 9.94
N LYS A 17 -12.82 -7.28 9.41
CA LYS A 17 -12.03 -8.48 9.72
C LYS A 17 -11.39 -9.03 8.45
N ILE A 18 -10.07 -9.22 8.50
CA ILE A 18 -9.30 -9.78 7.39
C ILE A 18 -8.74 -11.11 7.86
N HIS A 19 -9.02 -12.16 7.09
CA HIS A 19 -8.50 -13.50 7.33
C HIS A 19 -7.86 -13.97 6.02
N ALA A 20 -6.54 -14.14 6.03
CA ALA A 20 -5.79 -14.54 4.85
C ALA A 20 -4.96 -15.77 5.17
N LEU A 21 -5.21 -16.83 4.41
CA LEU A 21 -4.49 -18.10 4.47
C LEU A 21 -3.89 -18.32 3.10
N LEU A 22 -2.58 -18.57 3.04
CA LEU A 22 -1.90 -18.97 1.82
C LEU A 22 -1.37 -20.39 2.02
N ASP A 23 -2.15 -21.34 1.53
CA ASP A 23 -1.80 -22.76 1.57
C ASP A 23 -1.36 -23.22 0.19
N ILE A 24 -0.31 -24.04 0.14
CA ILE A 24 -0.05 -24.85 -1.05
C ILE A 24 -0.81 -26.17 -0.85
N SER A 25 -1.76 -26.43 -1.76
CA SER A 25 -2.53 -27.68 -1.78
C SER A 25 -1.69 -28.84 -2.30
N THR A 26 -0.81 -29.37 -1.45
CA THR A 26 -0.23 -30.72 -1.57
C THR A 26 -0.75 -31.60 -0.44
N ALA A 27 -0.55 -32.92 -0.52
CA ALA A 27 -0.71 -33.81 0.62
C ALA A 27 0.69 -34.14 1.20
N PRO A 28 1.01 -33.74 2.44
CA PRO A 28 0.24 -32.90 3.35
C PRO A 28 0.22 -31.42 2.91
N SER A 29 -0.81 -30.68 3.33
CA SER A 29 -0.96 -29.25 3.06
C SER A 29 0.09 -28.47 3.85
N VAL A 30 0.92 -27.70 3.16
CA VAL A 30 1.90 -26.82 3.81
C VAL A 30 1.30 -25.42 3.84
N SER A 31 0.97 -24.96 5.05
CA SER A 31 0.55 -23.58 5.26
C SER A 31 1.78 -22.68 5.16
N MET A 32 1.84 -21.84 4.13
CA MET A 32 2.98 -20.95 3.90
C MET A 32 2.84 -19.65 4.70
N VAL A 33 1.60 -19.18 4.87
CA VAL A 33 1.25 -18.06 5.74
C VAL A 33 -0.07 -18.41 6.41
N HIS A 34 -0.05 -18.55 7.73
CA HIS A 34 -1.23 -18.87 8.52
C HIS A 34 -1.98 -17.57 8.86
N ALA A 35 -3.31 -17.62 9.00
CA ALA A 35 -4.09 -16.43 9.39
C ALA A 35 -3.61 -15.83 10.73
N ALA A 36 -3.13 -16.70 11.63
CA ALA A 36 -2.56 -16.31 12.93
C ALA A 36 -1.04 -16.03 12.90
N SER A 37 -0.39 -16.02 11.73
CA SER A 37 1.00 -15.56 11.62
C SER A 37 1.12 -14.10 12.05
N THR A 38 2.30 -13.68 12.49
CA THR A 38 2.54 -12.27 12.82
C THR A 38 2.50 -11.41 11.56
N TRP A 39 1.45 -10.59 11.43
CA TRP A 39 1.29 -9.67 10.32
C TRP A 39 1.87 -8.31 10.67
N LYS A 40 2.63 -7.74 9.73
CA LYS A 40 2.87 -6.29 9.70
C LYS A 40 1.68 -5.65 9.00
N TYR A 41 1.10 -4.62 9.59
CA TYR A 41 -0.08 -3.96 9.07
C TYR A 41 0.11 -2.45 9.07
N HIS A 42 -0.49 -1.80 8.08
CA HIS A 42 -0.60 -0.34 7.98
C HIS A 42 -2.10 -0.03 7.97
N ILE A 43 -2.58 0.74 8.94
CA ILE A 43 -3.99 1.14 8.99
C ILE A 43 -4.15 2.30 8.02
N GLY A 44 -4.83 2.03 6.91
CA GLY A 44 -4.95 2.97 5.80
C GLY A 44 -5.79 4.18 6.14
N LEU A 45 -5.13 5.27 6.51
CA LEU A 45 -5.59 6.65 6.27
C LEU A 45 -4.74 7.34 5.18
N THR A 46 -3.55 6.81 4.85
CA THR A 46 -2.76 7.11 3.64
C THR A 46 -2.13 5.85 3.02
N GLU A 47 -1.50 5.98 1.84
CA GLU A 47 -0.73 4.91 1.18
C GLU A 47 0.67 4.74 1.81
N PRO A 48 1.16 3.51 2.07
CA PRO A 48 2.42 3.26 2.80
C PRO A 48 3.72 3.76 2.14
N SER A 49 3.67 4.46 1.01
CA SER A 49 4.84 4.83 0.19
C SER A 49 5.41 6.23 0.43
N GLY A 50 4.85 7.03 1.36
CA GLY A 50 5.50 8.24 1.92
C GLY A 50 5.81 9.37 0.92
N GLY A 51 4.82 9.87 0.19
CA GLY A 51 5.01 11.04 -0.71
C GLY A 51 5.06 12.39 0.02
N ILE A 52 5.34 13.47 -0.72
CA ILE A 52 5.19 14.86 -0.24
C ILE A 52 3.74 15.29 -0.42
N PRO A 53 3.00 15.66 0.65
CA PRO A 53 1.59 16.03 0.55
C PRO A 53 1.39 17.19 -0.45
N LYS A 54 0.32 17.16 -1.27
CA LYS A 54 0.00 18.23 -2.22
C LYS A 54 -0.09 19.62 -1.57
N GLN A 55 -0.46 19.71 -0.29
CA GLN A 55 -0.46 20.95 0.51
C GLN A 55 -0.23 20.66 2.01
N GLY A 56 0.43 21.58 2.74
CA GLY A 56 0.36 21.64 4.21
C GLY A 56 1.41 20.86 5.02
N GLY A 57 2.58 20.56 4.48
CA GLY A 57 3.69 19.93 5.21
C GLY A 57 4.98 20.76 5.29
N PHE A 58 5.19 21.65 4.33
CA PHE A 58 6.41 22.45 4.19
C PHE A 58 6.07 23.91 3.88
N ASP A 59 6.97 24.82 4.26
CA ASP A 59 6.91 26.25 3.90
C ASP A 59 7.64 26.55 2.59
N SER A 60 7.73 27.84 2.23
CA SER A 60 8.46 28.31 1.04
C SER A 60 9.96 28.00 1.04
N ASP A 61 10.54 27.72 2.20
CA ASP A 61 11.95 27.35 2.40
C ASP A 61 12.13 25.83 2.55
N TRP A 62 11.09 25.03 2.28
CA TRP A 62 11.07 23.58 2.38
C TRP A 62 11.38 23.05 3.79
N LYS A 63 11.09 23.84 4.81
CA LYS A 63 11.09 23.42 6.21
C LYS A 63 9.68 23.05 6.63
N LEU A 64 9.57 22.16 7.61
CA LEU A 64 8.26 21.78 8.14
C LEU A 64 7.56 23.02 8.70
N ALA A 65 6.50 23.48 8.04
CA ALA A 65 5.89 24.78 8.34
C ALA A 65 5.49 24.86 9.82
N TRP A 66 4.86 23.81 10.35
CA TRP A 66 4.44 23.70 11.75
C TRP A 66 5.59 23.77 12.76
N THR A 67 6.85 23.69 12.35
CA THR A 67 8.01 23.77 13.27
C THR A 67 8.58 25.19 13.41
N ARG A 68 8.04 26.18 12.69
CA ARG A 68 8.53 27.57 12.69
C ARG A 68 7.68 28.55 13.49
N LEU A 69 8.32 29.57 14.03
CA LEU A 69 7.69 30.55 14.91
C LEU A 69 6.49 31.29 14.26
N ASP A 70 6.50 31.45 12.94
CA ASP A 70 5.48 32.16 12.16
C ASP A 70 4.27 31.29 11.77
N TYR A 71 4.28 29.99 12.08
CA TYR A 71 3.13 29.12 11.82
C TYR A 71 1.93 29.46 12.71
N ASP A 72 0.79 29.67 12.07
CA ASP A 72 -0.51 29.88 12.70
C ASP A 72 -1.04 28.58 13.32
N ALA A 73 -0.89 28.47 14.64
CA ALA A 73 -1.41 27.37 15.44
C ALA A 73 -2.65 27.76 16.27
N GLU A 74 -3.40 28.82 15.91
CA GLU A 74 -4.57 29.26 16.70
C GLU A 74 -5.63 28.16 16.88
N GLY A 75 -5.72 27.21 15.95
CA GLY A 75 -6.62 26.06 16.03
C GLY A 75 -6.13 24.90 16.91
N TRP A 76 -4.91 24.96 17.43
CA TRP A 76 -4.33 23.88 18.24
C TRP A 76 -4.79 24.02 19.71
N PRO A 77 -5.32 22.95 20.31
CA PRO A 77 -5.53 22.91 21.75
C PRO A 77 -4.25 23.23 22.55
N ILE A 78 -4.42 23.81 23.74
CA ILE A 78 -3.32 24.10 24.66
C ILE A 78 -3.44 23.18 25.88
N GLY A 79 -2.34 22.55 26.26
CA GLY A 79 -2.25 21.65 27.41
C GLY A 79 -0.93 21.81 28.13
N ARG A 80 -0.83 21.35 29.38
CA ARG A 80 0.48 21.26 30.04
C ARG A 80 1.29 20.13 29.40
N GLY A 81 2.58 20.33 29.15
CA GLY A 81 3.41 19.26 28.59
C GLY A 81 3.52 18.04 29.51
N GLY A 82 4.11 16.95 29.02
CA GLY A 82 3.86 15.62 29.55
C GLY A 82 2.55 15.10 28.97
N PHE A 83 2.57 14.94 27.65
CA PHE A 83 1.44 14.48 26.87
C PHE A 83 1.49 12.96 26.76
N GLY A 84 0.40 12.29 27.11
CA GLY A 84 0.37 10.83 27.03
C GLY A 84 -0.85 10.14 27.59
N TYR A 85 -0.74 8.83 27.77
CA TYR A 85 -1.74 8.01 28.44
C TYR A 85 -1.13 6.70 28.95
N GLY A 86 -1.85 5.99 29.82
CA GLY A 86 -1.58 4.58 30.17
C GLY A 86 -0.79 4.35 31.46
N ASP A 87 0.01 5.32 31.89
CA ASP A 87 0.95 5.21 33.04
C ASP A 87 0.55 6.09 34.26
N ASN A 88 -0.42 7.00 34.10
CA ASN A 88 -0.92 7.96 35.10
C ASN A 88 0.11 9.00 35.59
N ASP A 89 1.14 9.29 34.81
CA ASP A 89 2.11 10.34 35.15
C ASP A 89 2.09 11.54 34.18
N ASP A 90 1.20 11.48 33.18
CA ASP A 90 0.96 12.55 32.22
C ASP A 90 0.18 13.72 32.81
N THR A 91 0.57 14.92 32.40
CA THR A 91 -0.12 16.15 32.82
C THR A 91 -1.25 16.51 31.86
N THR A 92 -1.10 16.21 30.56
CA THR A 92 -2.20 16.26 29.59
C THR A 92 -2.45 14.87 29.03
N VAL A 93 -3.54 14.25 29.48
CA VAL A 93 -3.91 12.89 29.07
C VAL A 93 -4.61 12.91 27.70
N LEU A 94 -4.04 12.24 26.71
CA LEU A 94 -4.49 12.17 25.33
C LEU A 94 -4.47 10.71 24.85
N ASN A 95 -5.57 9.98 25.06
CA ASN A 95 -5.65 8.60 24.57
C ASN A 95 -5.80 8.58 23.04
N ILE A 96 -4.69 8.34 22.34
CA ILE A 96 -4.63 8.20 20.89
C ILE A 96 -4.60 6.75 20.41
N SER A 97 -4.68 5.78 21.34
CA SER A 97 -4.68 4.35 21.04
C SER A 97 -5.80 3.98 20.06
N GLY A 98 -5.44 3.22 19.04
CA GLY A 98 -6.30 2.81 17.93
C GLY A 98 -6.73 3.94 16.98
N SER A 99 -6.32 5.18 17.24
CA SER A 99 -6.87 6.38 16.58
C SER A 99 -5.83 7.19 15.83
N ALA A 100 -4.64 7.40 16.40
CA ALA A 100 -3.54 8.13 15.77
C ALA A 100 -2.18 7.52 16.11
N ALA A 101 -1.23 7.65 15.19
CA ALA A 101 0.15 7.19 15.42
C ALA A 101 0.99 8.25 16.15
N SER A 102 0.64 9.53 16.05
CA SER A 102 1.49 10.63 16.49
C SER A 102 0.75 11.77 17.19
N ILE A 103 1.53 12.58 17.91
CA ILE A 103 1.13 13.87 18.47
C ILE A 103 2.19 14.90 18.11
N TYR A 104 1.74 16.07 17.67
CA TYR A 104 2.56 17.25 17.43
C TYR A 104 2.42 18.21 18.61
N THR A 105 3.53 18.77 19.07
CA THR A 105 3.58 19.67 20.23
C THR A 105 4.51 20.83 19.98
N ARG A 106 4.21 22.00 20.55
CA ARG A 106 4.97 23.22 20.33
C ARG A 106 4.95 24.14 21.54
N ILE A 107 6.09 24.78 21.82
CA ILE A 107 6.21 25.83 22.84
C ILE A 107 7.09 26.97 22.35
N ILE A 108 6.60 28.19 22.55
CA ILE A 108 7.36 29.43 22.30
C ILE A 108 8.04 29.83 23.61
N PHE A 109 9.31 30.21 23.53
CA PHE A 109 10.10 30.70 24.65
C PHE A 109 10.97 31.89 24.24
N ASP A 110 11.38 32.69 25.23
CA ASP A 110 12.22 33.87 25.02
C ASP A 110 13.69 33.56 25.33
N VAL A 111 14.59 34.13 24.52
CA VAL A 111 16.04 34.01 24.64
C VAL A 111 16.64 35.41 24.73
N SER A 112 17.49 35.63 25.74
CA SER A 112 18.18 36.92 25.91
C SER A 112 19.47 36.99 25.10
N GLU A 113 19.89 38.21 24.74
CA GLU A 113 21.18 38.43 24.07
C GLU A 113 22.35 37.97 24.94
N GLU A 114 22.27 38.11 26.27
CA GLU A 114 23.32 37.66 27.17
C GLU A 114 23.52 36.14 27.14
N LEU A 115 22.43 35.37 27.04
CA LEU A 115 22.50 33.91 26.94
C LEU A 115 23.24 33.47 25.67
N LEU A 116 22.97 34.13 24.55
CA LEU A 116 23.61 33.83 23.26
C LEU A 116 25.07 34.27 23.26
N ALA A 117 25.38 35.44 23.84
CA ALA A 117 26.74 35.93 23.99
C ALA A 117 27.60 35.03 24.89
N ALA A 118 27.00 34.36 25.87
CA ALA A 118 27.66 33.37 26.71
C ALA A 118 28.00 32.07 25.95
N ASN A 119 27.45 31.88 24.74
CA ASN A 119 27.64 30.69 23.91
C ASN A 119 27.35 29.38 24.66
N SER A 120 26.31 29.40 25.51
CA SER A 120 25.94 28.28 26.38
C SER A 120 25.60 27.02 25.59
N PRO A 121 26.01 25.83 26.06
CA PRO A 121 25.64 24.56 25.43
C PRO A 121 24.14 24.29 25.61
N LEU A 122 23.49 23.81 24.54
CA LEU A 122 22.10 23.37 24.53
C LEU A 122 22.00 21.87 24.79
N SER A 123 21.03 21.50 25.62
CA SER A 123 20.67 20.11 25.90
C SER A 123 19.15 19.94 25.87
N LEU A 124 18.68 18.96 25.12
CA LEU A 124 17.31 18.46 25.17
C LEU A 124 17.24 17.29 26.13
N PHE A 125 16.31 17.35 27.08
CA PHE A 125 15.97 16.26 27.97
C PHE A 125 14.68 15.66 27.45
N ALA A 126 14.79 14.44 26.92
CA ALA A 126 13.71 13.75 26.21
C ALA A 126 13.31 12.49 26.98
N ASP A 127 12.10 12.51 27.53
CA ASP A 127 11.45 11.32 28.08
C ASP A 127 10.23 10.99 27.22
N TYR A 128 10.23 9.81 26.61
CA TYR A 128 9.40 9.53 25.43
C TYR A 128 9.09 8.04 25.25
N ASP A 129 7.91 7.77 24.71
CA ASP A 129 7.45 6.44 24.35
C ASP A 129 6.57 6.55 23.08
N ASP A 130 6.98 6.07 21.90
CA ASP A 130 8.13 5.19 21.58
C ASP A 130 9.24 5.89 20.78
N GLY A 131 8.91 6.96 20.06
CA GLY A 131 9.83 7.69 19.18
C GLY A 131 9.47 9.17 19.06
N PHE A 132 10.44 10.00 18.67
CA PHE A 132 10.20 11.43 18.48
C PHE A 132 11.16 12.08 17.47
N ALA A 133 10.73 13.21 16.91
CA ALA A 133 11.56 14.16 16.18
C ALA A 133 11.35 15.56 16.78
N ALA A 134 12.44 16.26 17.08
CA ALA A 134 12.44 17.58 17.71
C ALA A 134 13.12 18.62 16.82
N TYR A 135 12.55 19.81 16.81
CA TYR A 135 12.90 20.92 15.94
C TYR A 135 13.04 22.22 16.72
N LEU A 136 14.09 23.00 16.43
CA LEU A 136 14.25 24.37 16.89
C LEU A 136 14.16 25.31 15.70
N ASN A 137 13.22 26.25 15.72
CA ASN A 137 13.05 27.28 14.69
C ASN A 137 13.06 26.72 13.24
N GLY A 138 12.39 25.60 13.00
CA GLY A 138 12.37 24.96 11.68
C GLY A 138 13.49 23.95 11.39
N VAL A 139 14.48 23.81 12.27
CA VAL A 139 15.65 22.93 12.07
C VAL A 139 15.51 21.69 12.93
N GLU A 140 15.63 20.50 12.34
CA GLU A 140 15.68 19.24 13.10
C GLU A 140 16.95 19.19 13.95
N VAL A 141 16.79 18.99 15.26
CA VAL A 141 17.89 18.99 16.23
C VAL A 141 18.09 17.63 16.91
N ALA A 142 17.05 16.81 16.98
CA ALA A 142 17.14 15.47 17.54
C ALA A 142 16.03 14.56 16.98
N ARG A 143 16.34 13.27 16.83
CA ARG A 143 15.39 12.23 16.44
C ARG A 143 15.72 10.92 17.12
N ARG A 144 14.70 10.18 17.54
CA ARG A 144 14.81 8.80 18.02
C ARG A 144 13.69 7.95 17.41
N ASN A 145 14.04 6.75 16.96
CA ASN A 145 13.10 5.74 16.47
C ASN A 145 12.18 6.21 15.31
N LEU A 146 12.60 7.15 14.48
CA LEU A 146 11.82 7.64 13.33
C LEU A 146 12.62 7.65 12.02
N GLY A 147 13.50 6.66 11.85
CA GLY A 147 14.32 6.51 10.65
C GLY A 147 15.45 7.53 10.54
N THR A 148 15.85 7.82 9.31
CA THR A 148 17.04 8.63 8.99
C THR A 148 16.81 10.13 9.24
N PRO A 149 17.69 10.83 9.98
CA PRO A 149 17.59 12.29 10.18
C PRO A 149 17.43 13.07 8.87
N GLY A 150 16.59 14.10 8.87
CA GLY A 150 16.29 14.92 7.69
C GLY A 150 15.30 14.32 6.70
N VAL A 151 14.90 13.06 6.86
CA VAL A 151 13.81 12.46 6.07
C VAL A 151 12.47 12.84 6.70
N PHE A 152 11.51 13.26 5.87
CA PHE A 152 10.14 13.58 6.30
C PHE A 152 9.52 12.46 7.15
N VAL A 153 8.85 12.85 8.23
CA VAL A 153 8.15 11.92 9.14
C VAL A 153 6.66 12.20 9.03
N GLY A 154 5.92 11.28 8.40
CA GLY A 154 4.48 11.42 8.22
C GLY A 154 3.71 11.23 9.53
N PHE A 155 2.58 11.93 9.69
CA PHE A 155 1.72 11.86 10.88
C PHE A 155 1.26 10.44 11.25
N ASP A 156 1.20 9.53 10.29
CA ASP A 156 0.76 8.15 10.43
C ASP A 156 1.92 7.14 10.47
N GLN A 157 3.16 7.62 10.34
CA GLN A 157 4.34 6.79 10.51
C GLN A 157 4.36 6.22 11.93
N MET A 158 4.68 4.93 12.06
CA MET A 158 4.95 4.32 13.36
C MET A 158 6.43 4.49 13.72
N ALA A 159 6.74 4.53 15.01
CA ALA A 159 8.12 4.43 15.46
C ALA A 159 8.77 3.14 14.95
N THR A 160 10.06 3.19 14.60
CA THR A 160 10.80 2.04 14.03
C THR A 160 11.15 0.99 15.07
N SER A 161 11.09 1.35 16.35
CA SER A 161 11.36 0.50 17.51
C SER A 161 10.61 1.03 18.73
N SER A 162 10.28 0.13 19.65
CA SER A 162 9.62 0.48 20.90
C SER A 162 10.60 0.92 21.99
N ARG A 163 10.18 1.82 22.88
CA ARG A 163 10.94 2.31 24.04
C ARG A 163 10.00 2.85 25.10
N GLU A 164 10.16 2.38 26.33
CA GLU A 164 9.45 2.90 27.50
C GLU A 164 10.00 4.25 27.99
N ALA A 165 9.09 5.12 28.43
CA ALA A 165 9.43 6.33 29.18
C ALA A 165 9.84 6.03 30.64
N GLY A 166 10.55 6.97 31.28
CA GLY A 166 10.91 6.90 32.69
C GLY A 166 12.06 7.83 33.08
N GLU A 167 13.27 7.57 32.57
CA GLU A 167 14.42 8.44 32.78
C GLU A 167 14.70 9.26 31.50
N PRO A 168 14.74 10.60 31.59
CA PRO A 168 15.00 11.46 30.43
C PRO A 168 16.38 11.19 29.83
N GLU A 169 16.42 11.00 28.51
CA GLU A 169 17.65 11.00 27.73
C GLU A 169 18.16 12.45 27.59
N VAL A 170 19.42 12.70 27.94
CA VAL A 170 20.05 14.02 27.75
C VAL A 170 20.79 14.06 26.43
N ILE A 171 20.31 14.87 25.49
CA ILE A 171 20.82 14.96 24.12
C ILE A 171 21.49 16.32 23.92
N PRO A 172 22.83 16.36 23.74
CA PRO A 172 23.55 17.60 23.42
C PRO A 172 23.19 18.08 22.01
N LEU A 173 22.83 19.36 21.88
CA LEU A 173 22.42 19.97 20.59
C LEU A 173 23.47 20.95 20.01
N GLY A 174 24.62 21.11 20.68
CA GLY A 174 25.62 22.12 20.34
C GLY A 174 25.43 23.40 21.14
N ASN A 175 25.75 24.57 20.55
CA ASN A 175 25.68 25.85 21.26
C ASN A 175 24.41 26.63 20.91
N ALA A 176 23.87 27.36 21.89
CA ALA A 176 22.66 28.17 21.73
C ALA A 176 22.75 29.15 20.55
N ALA A 177 23.89 29.82 20.38
CA ALA A 177 24.11 30.78 19.31
C ALA A 177 24.06 30.19 17.89
N SER A 178 24.09 28.86 17.74
CA SER A 178 24.01 28.19 16.44
C SER A 178 22.57 27.87 16.02
N LEU A 179 21.62 27.85 16.96
CA LEU A 179 20.25 27.35 16.72
C LEU A 179 19.16 28.34 17.15
N LEU A 180 19.50 29.32 17.99
CA LEU A 180 18.55 30.27 18.58
C LEU A 180 18.89 31.71 18.19
N THR A 181 17.86 32.56 18.16
CA THR A 181 17.97 34.00 17.91
C THR A 181 17.56 34.81 19.14
N PRO A 182 18.00 36.07 19.32
CA PRO A 182 17.46 36.93 20.38
C PRO A 182 15.94 37.06 20.28
N GLY A 183 15.25 37.06 21.42
CA GLY A 183 13.79 37.15 21.49
C GLY A 183 13.09 35.79 21.39
N LYS A 184 11.96 35.75 20.69
CA LYS A 184 11.11 34.55 20.61
C LYS A 184 11.74 33.46 19.76
N ASN A 185 11.71 32.24 20.27
CA ASN A 185 12.11 31.01 19.61
C ASN A 185 11.03 29.95 19.85
N ILE A 186 11.09 28.86 19.08
CA ILE A 186 10.15 27.77 19.21
C ILE A 186 10.86 26.41 19.28
N LEU A 187 10.36 25.56 20.18
CA LEU A 187 10.62 24.13 20.21
C LEU A 187 9.35 23.42 19.75
N ALA A 188 9.49 22.59 18.73
CA ALA A 188 8.43 21.79 18.14
C ALA A 188 8.83 20.32 18.17
N VAL A 189 7.93 19.43 18.60
CA VAL A 189 8.22 18.01 18.77
C VAL A 189 7.06 17.17 18.27
N GLN A 190 7.36 16.19 17.42
CA GLN A 190 6.43 15.18 16.93
C GLN A 190 6.79 13.85 17.60
N GLY A 191 5.88 13.30 18.41
CA GLY A 191 6.04 12.01 19.10
C GLY A 191 5.20 10.93 18.45
N HIS A 192 5.67 9.68 18.45
CA HIS A 192 5.03 8.55 17.76
C HIS A 192 5.01 7.27 18.59
N ASN A 193 3.90 6.54 18.46
CA ASN A 193 3.76 5.16 18.90
C ASN A 193 4.46 4.18 17.93
N PHE A 194 4.99 3.08 18.47
CA PHE A 194 5.48 1.93 17.71
C PHE A 194 4.34 1.10 17.12
N GLY A 195 3.18 1.08 17.80
CA GLY A 195 1.98 0.40 17.31
C GLY A 195 0.72 1.23 17.52
N LEU A 196 -0.23 1.19 16.58
CA LEU A 196 -1.44 2.02 16.67
C LEU A 196 -2.25 1.74 17.93
N ASN A 197 -2.28 0.49 18.38
CA ASN A 197 -3.01 0.07 19.59
C ASN A 197 -2.09 0.05 20.84
N SER A 198 -1.07 0.91 20.90
CA SER A 198 -0.22 1.02 22.07
C SER A 198 -1.07 1.30 23.32
N THR A 199 -0.71 0.66 24.43
CA THR A 199 -1.43 0.77 25.70
C THR A 199 -1.09 2.07 26.45
N ASP A 200 0.00 2.69 26.03
CA ASP A 200 0.66 3.82 26.65
C ASP A 200 1.36 4.69 25.58
N PHE A 201 1.64 5.92 25.97
CA PHE A 201 2.42 6.90 25.23
C PHE A 201 2.90 7.94 26.22
N SER A 202 4.11 8.44 26.04
CA SER A 202 4.67 9.49 26.87
C SER A 202 5.47 10.46 25.99
N LEU A 203 5.27 11.76 26.16
CA LEU A 203 6.06 12.80 25.50
C LEU A 203 6.32 13.97 26.46
N LYS A 204 7.50 13.95 27.06
CA LYS A 204 7.96 14.88 28.11
C LYS A 204 9.29 15.49 27.65
N MET A 205 9.24 16.79 27.33
CA MET A 205 10.34 17.50 26.68
C MET A 205 10.75 18.75 27.46
N ASP A 206 12.05 18.89 27.66
CA ASP A 206 12.68 19.88 28.50
C ASP A 206 13.92 20.43 27.76
N LEU A 207 14.10 21.75 27.66
CA LEU A 207 15.23 22.36 26.94
C LEU A 207 16.01 23.30 27.86
N MET A 208 17.33 23.10 27.91
CA MET A 208 18.25 23.95 28.69
C MET A 208 19.36 24.53 27.85
N ALA A 209 19.80 25.73 28.22
CA ALA A 209 21.06 26.35 27.79
C ALA A 209 21.95 26.58 29.01
N GLY A 210 23.02 25.79 29.16
CA GLY A 210 23.79 25.75 30.41
C GLY A 210 22.88 25.41 31.58
N ASP A 211 22.78 26.32 32.56
CA ASP A 211 21.93 26.16 33.75
C ASP A 211 20.55 26.83 33.62
N VAL A 212 20.21 27.37 32.45
CA VAL A 212 18.96 28.10 32.19
C VAL A 212 17.95 27.20 31.50
N TRP A 213 16.77 27.04 32.10
CA TRP A 213 15.62 26.37 31.49
C TRP A 213 14.93 27.30 30.48
N LEU A 214 14.92 26.91 29.21
CA LEU A 214 14.27 27.65 28.13
C LEU A 214 12.83 27.20 27.90
N ALA A 215 12.61 25.90 27.92
CA ALA A 215 11.28 25.30 27.85
C ALA A 215 11.20 24.13 28.85
N LYS A 216 10.06 23.99 29.50
CA LYS A 216 9.84 22.91 30.46
C LYS A 216 8.66 22.03 30.11
N LYS A 217 8.77 20.76 30.45
CA LYS A 217 7.71 19.77 30.26
C LYS A 217 6.43 20.12 31.01
N ASP A 218 6.47 20.89 32.11
CA ASP A 218 5.27 21.23 32.88
C ASP A 218 4.62 22.59 32.49
N GLN A 219 5.17 23.29 31.50
CA GLN A 219 4.60 24.51 30.94
C GLN A 219 3.42 24.22 30.01
N PHE A 220 2.73 25.27 29.54
CA PHE A 220 1.68 25.13 28.53
C PHE A 220 2.27 25.08 27.13
N TRP A 221 1.92 24.03 26.39
CA TRP A 221 2.29 23.76 25.01
C TRP A 221 1.02 23.73 24.15
N SER A 222 1.13 24.17 22.91
CA SER A 222 0.11 23.88 21.90
C SER A 222 0.32 22.45 21.41
N TYR A 223 -0.75 21.70 21.19
CA TYR A 223 -0.66 20.33 20.69
C TYR A 223 -1.71 20.04 19.61
N TYR A 224 -1.43 19.03 18.79
CA TYR A 224 -2.30 18.56 17.73
C TYR A 224 -2.17 17.04 17.58
N ILE A 225 -3.30 16.34 17.57
CA ILE A 225 -3.32 14.88 17.38
C ILE A 225 -3.11 14.59 15.90
N GLY A 226 -2.13 13.74 15.58
CA GLY A 226 -1.74 13.40 14.21
C GLY A 226 -2.77 12.54 13.49
N MET A 227 -3.88 13.16 13.07
CA MET A 227 -4.88 12.58 12.16
C MET A 227 -4.61 12.94 10.69
N ARG A 228 -3.69 13.89 10.46
CA ARG A 228 -3.17 14.39 9.19
C ARG A 228 -1.94 15.25 9.47
N GLU A 229 -1.24 15.70 8.44
CA GLU A 229 -0.22 16.74 8.59
C GLU A 229 -0.83 18.07 9.08
N PRO A 230 -0.14 18.82 9.97
CA PRO A 230 -0.64 20.12 10.39
C PRO A 230 -0.53 21.15 9.26
N ALA A 231 -1.65 21.35 8.57
CA ALA A 231 -1.87 22.50 7.72
C ALA A 231 -2.37 23.67 8.58
N GLY A 232 -1.92 24.90 8.30
CA GLY A 232 -2.44 26.12 8.91
C GLY A 232 -3.93 26.34 8.61
N SER A 233 -4.42 27.57 8.68
CA SER A 233 -5.84 27.94 8.52
C SER A 233 -6.41 27.79 7.08
N SER A 234 -6.26 26.62 6.46
CA SER A 234 -6.90 26.22 5.19
C SER A 234 -7.64 24.87 5.33
N PRO A 235 -8.82 24.68 4.68
CA PRO A 235 -9.72 23.55 4.92
C PRO A 235 -9.14 22.17 4.48
N PRO A 236 -9.78 21.05 4.87
CA PRO A 236 -9.30 19.70 4.57
C PRO A 236 -9.25 19.47 3.06
N ILE A 237 -8.08 19.09 2.54
CA ILE A 237 -7.88 18.67 1.15
C ILE A 237 -7.50 17.19 1.17
N GLU A 238 -8.06 16.43 0.23
CA GLU A 238 -7.67 15.03 0.02
C GLU A 238 -6.16 14.95 -0.20
N THR A 239 -5.50 14.09 0.59
CA THR A 239 -4.05 13.89 0.59
C THR A 239 -3.62 13.12 -0.64
N ASP A 240 -3.70 13.74 -1.81
CA ASP A 240 -2.88 13.31 -2.93
C ASP A 240 -1.45 13.81 -2.68
N PHE A 241 -0.45 13.01 -3.07
CA PHE A 241 0.95 13.42 -3.06
C PHE A 241 1.30 14.08 -4.41
N SER A 242 2.23 15.05 -4.43
CA SER A 242 2.71 15.66 -5.69
C SER A 242 4.01 15.03 -6.15
N ASP A 243 4.16 14.91 -7.47
CA ASP A 243 5.48 14.81 -8.09
C ASP A 243 6.21 16.16 -7.93
N TRP A 244 7.54 16.12 -7.92
CA TRP A 244 8.34 17.33 -7.73
C TRP A 244 9.57 17.33 -8.61
N VAL A 245 10.00 18.52 -8.99
CA VAL A 245 11.22 18.79 -9.75
C VAL A 245 12.08 19.73 -8.92
N GLU A 246 13.32 19.32 -8.64
CA GLU A 246 14.31 20.17 -7.98
C GLU A 246 15.31 20.74 -8.99
N ILE A 247 15.56 22.04 -8.89
CA ILE A 247 16.47 22.78 -9.76
C ILE A 247 17.55 23.42 -8.91
N LEU A 248 18.80 23.02 -9.13
CA LEU A 248 19.97 23.52 -8.44
C LEU A 248 20.67 24.62 -9.26
N ASN A 249 20.95 25.77 -8.65
CA ASN A 249 21.95 26.68 -9.20
C ASN A 249 23.36 26.13 -8.92
N SER A 250 23.92 25.44 -9.91
CA SER A 250 25.26 24.88 -9.81
C SER A 250 26.40 25.84 -10.23
N SER A 251 26.08 27.09 -10.55
CA SER A 251 27.08 28.07 -10.97
C SER A 251 27.75 28.75 -9.77
N ALA A 252 28.84 29.47 -10.02
CA ALA A 252 29.53 30.25 -8.99
C ALA A 252 28.92 31.65 -8.76
N ALA A 253 27.84 31.99 -9.45
CA ALA A 253 27.16 33.28 -9.34
C ALA A 253 25.66 33.11 -9.06
N PRO A 254 24.98 34.11 -8.48
CA PRO A 254 23.53 34.08 -8.35
C PRO A 254 22.84 34.05 -9.71
N ILE A 255 21.75 33.30 -9.83
CA ILE A 255 20.90 33.23 -11.03
C ILE A 255 19.48 33.64 -10.65
N ASN A 256 18.92 34.60 -11.38
CA ASN A 256 17.51 34.96 -11.29
C ASN A 256 16.70 34.21 -12.36
N LEU A 257 15.69 33.46 -11.92
CA LEU A 257 14.81 32.65 -12.75
C LEU A 257 13.61 33.43 -13.31
N ALA A 258 13.50 34.74 -13.09
CA ALA A 258 12.40 35.56 -13.59
C ALA A 258 12.16 35.33 -15.10
N GLY A 259 10.97 34.79 -15.42
CA GLY A 259 10.57 34.51 -16.79
C GLY A 259 11.21 33.25 -17.41
N TRP A 260 12.05 32.50 -16.70
CA TRP A 260 12.43 31.13 -17.09
C TRP A 260 11.20 30.23 -17.06
N SER A 261 11.29 29.03 -17.63
CA SER A 261 10.15 28.11 -17.66
C SER A 261 10.52 26.64 -17.53
N LEU A 262 9.58 25.86 -16.98
CA LEU A 262 9.63 24.41 -16.86
C LEU A 262 8.51 23.77 -17.71
N THR A 263 8.79 22.66 -18.37
CA THR A 263 7.80 21.95 -19.19
C THR A 263 8.09 20.45 -19.28
N ASP A 264 7.04 19.64 -19.31
CA ASP A 264 7.00 18.22 -19.67
C ASP A 264 6.84 17.99 -21.19
N ASP A 265 6.65 19.05 -21.98
CA ASP A 265 6.44 18.99 -23.43
C ASP A 265 7.44 19.88 -24.19
N ARG A 266 8.31 19.25 -24.97
CA ARG A 266 9.35 19.95 -25.74
C ARG A 266 8.79 20.89 -26.82
N THR A 267 7.53 20.72 -27.21
CA THR A 267 6.84 21.57 -28.18
C THR A 267 6.19 22.80 -27.53
N GLU A 268 5.90 22.74 -26.22
CA GLU A 268 5.31 23.81 -25.41
C GLU A 268 6.30 24.27 -24.33
N LYS A 269 7.14 25.26 -24.65
CA LYS A 269 8.30 25.63 -23.82
C LYS A 269 7.98 26.46 -22.57
N ASP A 270 6.71 26.79 -22.30
CA ASP A 270 6.30 27.77 -21.29
C ASP A 270 5.09 27.34 -20.44
N LYS A 271 4.89 26.02 -20.26
CA LYS A 271 3.80 25.47 -19.43
C LYS A 271 3.82 25.96 -17.98
N PHE A 272 4.99 26.08 -17.36
CA PHE A 272 5.19 26.76 -16.08
C PHE A 272 6.25 27.85 -16.24
N VAL A 273 5.94 29.08 -15.84
CA VAL A 273 6.87 30.22 -15.91
C VAL A 273 7.23 30.64 -14.48
N PHE A 274 8.53 30.69 -14.18
CA PHE A 274 9.00 31.05 -12.86
C PHE A 274 8.70 32.52 -12.53
N PRO A 275 8.25 32.82 -11.30
CA PRO A 275 8.22 34.18 -10.77
C PRO A 275 9.65 34.70 -10.52
N ASP A 276 9.78 35.91 -9.97
CA ASP A 276 11.06 36.51 -9.64
C ASP A 276 11.71 35.79 -8.43
N ILE A 277 12.48 34.75 -8.73
CA ILE A 277 13.21 33.93 -7.75
C ILE A 277 14.70 34.02 -8.07
N SER A 278 15.48 34.47 -7.09
CA SER A 278 16.94 34.47 -7.18
C SER A 278 17.52 33.32 -6.37
N LEU A 279 18.38 32.52 -7.00
CA LEU A 279 19.12 31.42 -6.39
C LEU A 279 20.59 31.79 -6.29
N ASP A 280 21.14 31.87 -5.08
CA ASP A 280 22.58 31.95 -4.85
C ASP A 280 23.29 30.64 -5.25
N PRO A 281 24.63 30.64 -5.43
CA PRO A 281 25.39 29.42 -5.70
C PRO A 281 25.08 28.29 -4.71
N GLY A 282 24.66 27.13 -5.23
CA GLY A 282 24.32 25.96 -4.43
C GLY A 282 22.89 25.92 -3.88
N GLN A 283 22.08 26.97 -4.09
CA GLN A 283 20.67 26.95 -3.70
C GLN A 283 19.82 26.19 -4.71
N VAL A 284 18.72 25.62 -4.20
CA VAL A 284 17.72 24.90 -4.99
C VAL A 284 16.38 25.61 -4.96
N VAL A 285 15.57 25.36 -5.98
CA VAL A 285 14.12 25.57 -5.95
C VAL A 285 13.44 24.25 -6.29
N VAL A 286 12.35 23.94 -5.60
CA VAL A 286 11.51 22.77 -5.92
C VAL A 286 10.17 23.26 -6.46
N VAL A 287 9.71 22.61 -7.53
CA VAL A 287 8.43 22.87 -8.19
C VAL A 287 7.60 21.59 -8.12
N LEU A 288 6.38 21.70 -7.60
CA LEU A 288 5.42 20.60 -7.55
C LEU A 288 4.75 20.43 -8.91
N ALA A 289 5.01 19.32 -9.59
CA ALA A 289 4.30 18.91 -10.79
C ALA A 289 2.96 18.29 -10.39
N SER A 290 2.05 19.16 -9.95
CA SER A 290 0.82 18.77 -9.27
C SER A 290 -0.42 18.76 -10.16
N GLY A 291 -0.29 19.21 -11.42
CA GLY A 291 -1.43 19.49 -12.31
C GLY A 291 -2.26 20.71 -11.91
N LEU A 292 -2.08 21.23 -10.70
CA LEU A 292 -2.73 22.45 -10.21
C LEU A 292 -1.97 23.64 -10.78
N LYS A 293 -2.50 24.26 -11.83
CA LYS A 293 -1.92 25.50 -12.34
C LYS A 293 -2.09 26.59 -11.28
N ASP A 294 -1.00 27.04 -10.67
CA ASP A 294 -1.04 28.20 -9.77
C ASP A 294 -1.63 29.41 -10.51
N ALA A 295 -2.86 29.76 -10.17
CA ALA A 295 -3.59 30.85 -10.82
C ALA A 295 -3.30 32.22 -10.16
N THR A 296 -2.63 32.26 -9.00
CA THR A 296 -2.62 33.46 -8.15
C THR A 296 -1.27 33.87 -7.57
N GLY A 297 -0.22 33.03 -7.60
CA GLY A 297 1.08 33.39 -6.99
C GLY A 297 0.99 33.66 -5.48
N THR A 298 0.01 33.05 -4.82
CA THR A 298 -0.28 33.22 -3.38
C THR A 298 -0.08 31.93 -2.57
N SER A 299 0.42 30.86 -3.19
CA SER A 299 0.72 29.57 -2.55
C SER A 299 2.14 29.60 -1.98
N ASP A 300 2.34 29.02 -0.80
CA ASP A 300 3.65 28.87 -0.13
C ASP A 300 4.58 27.87 -0.86
N SER A 301 4.16 27.30 -2.00
CA SER A 301 4.91 26.32 -2.81
C SER A 301 4.59 26.53 -4.30
N LEU A 302 5.58 26.32 -5.19
CA LEU A 302 5.40 26.50 -6.63
C LEU A 302 4.69 25.29 -7.25
N HIS A 303 3.54 25.50 -7.89
CA HIS A 303 2.83 24.43 -8.60
C HIS A 303 2.90 24.60 -10.13
N ALA A 304 3.51 23.61 -10.80
CA ALA A 304 3.37 23.44 -12.23
C ALA A 304 2.00 22.87 -12.57
N GLY A 305 1.41 23.39 -13.66
CA GLY A 305 0.10 22.96 -14.17
C GLY A 305 0.10 21.63 -14.94
N PHE A 306 1.12 20.80 -14.74
CA PHE A 306 1.26 19.46 -15.31
C PHE A 306 1.70 18.47 -14.20
N GLU A 307 1.54 17.18 -14.44
CA GLU A 307 1.97 16.08 -13.57
C GLU A 307 3.07 15.28 -14.26
N LEU A 308 3.85 14.47 -13.51
CA LEU A 308 4.91 13.67 -14.09
C LEU A 308 4.47 12.22 -14.37
N SER A 309 4.80 11.70 -15.56
CA SER A 309 4.55 10.32 -15.94
C SER A 309 5.50 9.36 -15.22
N GLY A 310 4.95 8.38 -14.49
CA GLY A 310 5.71 7.30 -13.89
C GLY A 310 6.40 6.35 -14.89
N ASP A 311 5.99 6.35 -16.16
CA ASP A 311 6.61 5.55 -17.22
C ASP A 311 7.80 6.27 -17.89
N GLY A 312 8.06 7.53 -17.54
CA GLY A 312 9.11 8.35 -18.14
C GLY A 312 8.57 9.30 -19.21
N GLU A 313 9.00 10.57 -19.18
CA GLU A 313 8.68 11.56 -20.21
C GLU A 313 9.74 12.66 -20.31
N TYR A 314 9.54 13.62 -21.23
CA TYR A 314 10.43 14.76 -21.39
C TYR A 314 10.35 15.70 -20.19
N LEU A 315 11.46 16.32 -19.81
CA LEU A 315 11.45 17.44 -18.86
C LEU A 315 12.49 18.47 -19.27
N GLY A 316 12.09 19.72 -19.42
CA GLY A 316 12.96 20.80 -19.90
C GLY A 316 12.86 22.07 -19.08
N LEU A 317 14.02 22.63 -18.74
CA LEU A 317 14.18 23.96 -18.15
C LEU A 317 14.68 24.93 -19.23
N TYR A 318 13.93 26.00 -19.46
CA TYR A 318 14.20 26.98 -20.50
C TYR A 318 14.48 28.35 -19.89
N ASN A 319 15.46 29.06 -20.44
CA ASN A 319 15.73 30.44 -20.05
C ASN A 319 14.68 31.42 -20.61
N ASN A 320 14.75 32.68 -20.17
CA ASN A 320 13.85 33.75 -20.58
C ASN A 320 14.24 34.44 -21.91
N ALA A 321 15.15 33.85 -22.71
CA ALA A 321 15.52 34.41 -24.00
C ALA A 321 14.33 34.40 -24.99
N SER A 322 14.41 35.23 -26.04
CA SER A 322 13.44 35.22 -27.14
C SER A 322 14.16 34.88 -28.45
N PRO A 323 13.95 33.68 -29.03
CA PRO A 323 13.14 32.58 -28.52
C PRO A 323 13.77 31.88 -27.30
N ARG A 324 12.94 31.22 -26.48
CA ARG A 324 13.38 30.45 -25.30
C ARG A 324 14.41 29.39 -25.70
N GLN A 325 15.54 29.35 -25.00
CA GLN A 325 16.60 28.35 -25.19
C GLN A 325 16.61 27.39 -24.00
N ALA A 326 16.85 26.10 -24.26
CA ALA A 326 16.99 25.12 -23.19
C ALA A 326 18.23 25.46 -22.37
N ALA A 327 18.03 25.71 -21.08
CA ALA A 327 19.10 25.79 -20.10
C ALA A 327 19.51 24.38 -19.65
N ASP A 328 18.53 23.48 -19.52
CA ASP A 328 18.74 22.06 -19.27
C ASP A 328 17.56 21.22 -19.79
N GLU A 329 17.81 19.95 -20.09
CA GLU A 329 16.75 19.02 -20.47
C GLU A 329 17.13 17.56 -20.19
N ILE A 330 16.12 16.76 -19.81
CA ILE A 330 16.21 15.31 -19.81
C ILE A 330 15.59 14.82 -21.12
N PHE A 331 16.46 14.56 -22.11
CA PHE A 331 16.05 14.19 -23.46
C PHE A 331 16.55 12.79 -23.85
N PRO A 332 15.73 11.97 -24.55
CA PRO A 332 14.36 12.24 -24.98
C PRO A 332 13.32 12.20 -23.86
N ALA A 333 13.63 11.49 -22.77
CA ALA A 333 12.80 11.37 -21.59
C ALA A 333 13.65 10.93 -20.39
N TYR A 334 13.21 11.23 -19.17
CA TYR A 334 13.68 10.49 -17.99
C TYR A 334 13.12 9.05 -18.03
N PRO A 335 13.80 8.07 -17.42
CA PRO A 335 13.40 6.67 -17.47
C PRO A 335 12.16 6.37 -16.60
N PRO A 336 11.52 5.19 -16.75
CA PRO A 336 10.41 4.78 -15.89
C PRO A 336 10.78 4.89 -14.40
N GLN A 337 9.97 5.60 -13.63
CA GLN A 337 10.27 5.85 -12.23
C GLN A 337 10.09 4.58 -11.39
N SER A 338 10.95 4.43 -10.38
CA SER A 338 10.83 3.38 -9.38
C SER A 338 10.33 3.99 -8.08
N LYS A 339 9.41 3.29 -7.42
CA LYS A 339 9.07 3.60 -6.03
C LYS A 339 10.33 3.64 -5.18
N PHE A 340 10.34 4.54 -4.18
CA PHE A 340 11.45 4.76 -3.25
C PHE A 340 12.76 5.26 -3.87
N HIS A 341 12.73 5.73 -5.11
CA HIS A 341 13.90 6.33 -5.74
C HIS A 341 13.55 7.67 -6.38
N SER A 342 14.47 8.63 -6.29
CA SER A 342 14.43 9.87 -7.09
C SER A 342 15.37 9.74 -8.28
N TYR A 343 15.27 10.64 -9.27
CA TYR A 343 16.16 10.67 -10.43
C TYR A 343 16.89 12.01 -10.51
N ALA A 344 18.20 12.02 -10.27
CA ALA A 344 18.98 13.24 -10.05
C ALA A 344 20.39 13.17 -10.67
N ARG A 345 21.06 14.32 -10.83
CA ARG A 345 22.50 14.40 -11.16
C ARG A 345 23.29 14.72 -9.89
N LEU A 346 24.40 14.00 -9.69
CA LEU A 346 25.31 14.19 -8.55
C LEU A 346 26.32 15.32 -8.79
N SER A 347 26.47 15.76 -10.04
CA SER A 347 27.30 16.90 -10.42
C SER A 347 26.73 17.56 -11.66
N PRO A 348 27.04 18.84 -11.93
CA PRO A 348 26.42 19.59 -13.02
C PRO A 348 26.67 19.00 -14.41
N ALA A 349 27.83 18.37 -14.59
CA ALA A 349 28.22 17.67 -15.82
C ALA A 349 28.09 16.15 -15.73
N GLY A 350 27.57 15.63 -14.61
CA GLY A 350 27.41 14.20 -14.35
C GLY A 350 26.14 13.65 -15.02
N PRO A 351 26.09 12.33 -15.26
CA PRO A 351 24.87 11.71 -15.77
C PRO A 351 23.79 11.65 -14.69
N PHE A 352 22.52 11.64 -15.11
CA PHE A 352 21.42 11.34 -14.18
C PHE A 352 21.50 9.88 -13.69
N ARG A 353 21.11 9.68 -12.44
CA ARG A 353 21.10 8.41 -11.71
C ARG A 353 19.86 8.35 -10.82
N TYR A 354 19.44 7.14 -10.51
CA TYR A 354 18.48 6.95 -9.42
C TYR A 354 19.19 7.13 -8.07
N THR A 355 18.49 7.67 -7.08
CA THR A 355 18.95 7.78 -5.69
C THR A 355 17.92 7.14 -4.78
N ASP A 356 18.34 6.40 -3.75
CA ASP A 356 17.43 5.84 -2.73
C ASP A 356 17.00 6.85 -1.64
N ILE A 357 17.60 8.04 -1.64
CA ILE A 357 17.20 9.16 -0.78
C ILE A 357 16.76 10.33 -1.66
N PRO A 358 15.51 10.83 -1.50
CA PRO A 358 15.06 12.06 -2.15
C PRO A 358 15.72 13.28 -1.49
N SER A 359 16.00 14.32 -2.28
CA SER A 359 16.69 15.54 -1.83
C SER A 359 15.85 16.83 -1.79
N PRO A 360 14.49 16.83 -1.74
CA PRO A 360 13.70 18.02 -1.97
C PRO A 360 14.07 19.15 -0.98
N GLY A 361 14.58 20.26 -1.51
CA GLY A 361 14.98 21.43 -0.73
C GLY A 361 16.35 21.28 -0.05
N ASN A 362 16.98 20.11 -0.12
CA ASN A 362 18.27 19.83 0.49
C ASN A 362 19.18 19.02 -0.46
N PRO A 363 19.90 19.70 -1.39
CA PRO A 363 20.71 19.04 -2.42
C PRO A 363 21.92 18.28 -1.87
N ALA A 364 22.23 18.42 -0.58
CA ALA A 364 23.37 17.76 0.05
C ALA A 364 23.09 16.30 0.45
N ILE A 365 21.83 15.85 0.42
CA ILE A 365 21.43 14.50 0.82
C ILE A 365 21.28 13.63 -0.42
N LEU A 366 22.31 12.82 -0.71
CA LEU A 366 22.29 11.83 -1.79
C LEU A 366 22.72 10.49 -1.19
N GLY A 367 21.82 9.50 -1.25
CA GLY A 367 22.08 8.15 -0.76
C GLY A 367 22.85 7.31 -1.77
N ASN A 368 22.60 6.00 -1.79
CA ASN A 368 23.15 5.14 -2.82
C ASN A 368 22.58 5.51 -4.19
N THR A 369 23.43 5.38 -5.20
CA THR A 369 23.07 5.74 -6.57
C THR A 369 23.01 4.52 -7.45
N TYR A 370 22.04 4.49 -8.35
CA TYR A 370 21.84 3.37 -9.28
C TYR A 370 21.78 3.85 -10.72
N GLU A 371 22.39 3.07 -11.61
CA GLU A 371 22.47 3.41 -13.04
C GLU A 371 21.10 3.31 -13.72
N THR A 372 20.41 2.18 -13.53
CA THR A 372 19.07 1.97 -14.08
C THR A 372 18.31 0.90 -13.32
N ILE A 373 17.03 0.72 -13.67
CA ILE A 373 16.21 -0.41 -13.25
C ILE A 373 16.47 -1.58 -14.19
N LEU A 374 16.82 -2.75 -13.64
CA LEU A 374 17.07 -3.93 -14.46
C LEU A 374 15.78 -4.44 -15.12
N PRO A 375 15.86 -4.93 -16.37
CA PRO A 375 14.74 -5.63 -17.00
C PRO A 375 14.45 -6.93 -16.25
N SER A 376 13.16 -7.27 -16.16
CA SER A 376 12.74 -8.56 -15.60
C SER A 376 13.26 -9.73 -16.44
N PRO A 377 13.56 -10.90 -15.84
CA PRO A 377 13.95 -12.07 -16.60
C PRO A 377 12.90 -12.48 -17.63
N GLU A 378 13.36 -12.79 -18.84
CA GLU A 378 12.56 -13.37 -19.91
C GLU A 378 12.52 -14.89 -19.80
N PHE A 379 11.39 -15.47 -20.19
CA PHE A 379 11.13 -16.90 -20.09
C PHE A 379 10.94 -17.47 -21.50
N SER A 380 11.65 -18.55 -21.82
CA SER A 380 11.49 -19.23 -23.11
C SER A 380 10.13 -19.90 -23.31
N LEU A 381 9.37 -20.08 -22.21
CA LEU A 381 8.06 -20.73 -22.22
C LEU A 381 6.97 -19.82 -21.65
N ALA A 382 5.78 -19.90 -22.25
CA ALA A 382 4.58 -19.32 -21.69
C ALA A 382 4.21 -20.01 -20.35
N HIS A 383 3.64 -19.28 -19.41
CA HIS A 383 2.97 -19.91 -18.27
C HIS A 383 1.74 -20.72 -18.75
N GLY A 384 1.29 -21.71 -17.98
CA GLY A 384 0.10 -22.49 -18.34
C GLY A 384 0.19 -23.97 -18.01
N ILE A 385 -0.66 -24.76 -18.67
CA ILE A 385 -0.82 -26.19 -18.44
C ILE A 385 -0.04 -26.98 -19.50
N TYR A 386 0.73 -27.97 -19.07
CA TYR A 386 1.57 -28.83 -19.89
C TYR A 386 1.27 -30.31 -19.59
N ALA A 387 1.18 -31.12 -20.63
CA ALA A 387 0.92 -32.56 -20.48
C ALA A 387 2.18 -33.37 -20.15
N THR A 388 3.36 -32.86 -20.50
CA THR A 388 4.66 -33.52 -20.31
C THR A 388 5.67 -32.53 -19.76
N SER A 389 6.71 -33.03 -19.08
CA SER A 389 7.85 -32.24 -18.59
C SER A 389 8.37 -31.24 -19.62
N GLN A 390 8.74 -30.05 -19.15
CA GLN A 390 9.22 -28.95 -19.98
C GLN A 390 10.62 -28.50 -19.57
N THR A 391 11.37 -27.95 -20.53
CA THR A 391 12.66 -27.29 -20.29
C THR A 391 12.49 -25.78 -20.39
N LEU A 392 12.66 -25.08 -19.28
CA LEU A 392 12.55 -23.63 -19.21
C LEU A 392 13.95 -22.99 -19.22
N ILE A 393 14.16 -22.05 -20.14
CA ILE A 393 15.35 -21.21 -20.20
C ILE A 393 14.96 -19.80 -19.73
N LEU A 394 15.75 -19.26 -18.81
CA LEU A 394 15.66 -17.86 -18.38
C LEU A 394 16.78 -17.05 -19.04
N SER A 395 16.48 -15.81 -19.39
CA SER A 395 17.47 -14.86 -19.90
C SER A 395 17.19 -13.45 -19.39
N CYS A 396 18.18 -12.56 -19.44
CA CYS A 396 18.06 -11.16 -19.07
C CYS A 396 18.79 -10.33 -20.11
N ALA A 397 18.16 -9.26 -20.60
CA ALA A 397 18.76 -8.39 -21.60
C ALA A 397 19.94 -7.57 -21.04
N ALA A 398 20.02 -7.37 -19.72
CA ALA A 398 21.12 -6.67 -19.07
C ALA A 398 22.35 -7.59 -18.95
N ALA A 399 23.42 -7.24 -19.67
CA ALA A 399 24.67 -7.97 -19.63
C ALA A 399 25.26 -8.01 -18.21
N GLY A 400 25.72 -9.18 -17.77
CA GLY A 400 26.29 -9.38 -16.45
C GLY A 400 25.27 -9.51 -15.30
N ALA A 401 23.98 -9.29 -15.55
CA ALA A 401 22.96 -9.47 -14.53
C ALA A 401 22.81 -10.94 -14.12
N GLU A 402 22.79 -11.19 -12.81
CA GLU A 402 22.45 -12.48 -12.23
C GLU A 402 20.93 -12.64 -12.19
N ILE A 403 20.42 -13.81 -12.60
CA ILE A 403 19.02 -14.17 -12.40
C ILE A 403 18.93 -15.06 -11.17
N ARG A 404 18.08 -14.68 -10.22
CA ARG A 404 17.68 -15.53 -9.09
C ARG A 404 16.22 -15.90 -9.16
N TYR A 405 15.90 -17.09 -8.66
CA TYR A 405 14.54 -17.59 -8.64
C TYR A 405 14.16 -18.32 -7.35
N THR A 406 12.88 -18.36 -7.06
CA THR A 406 12.27 -19.13 -5.97
C THR A 406 11.09 -19.94 -6.52
N THR A 407 10.79 -21.05 -5.85
CA THR A 407 9.67 -21.94 -6.22
C THR A 407 8.60 -22.05 -5.14
N ASP A 408 8.76 -21.33 -4.04
CA ASP A 408 7.90 -21.31 -2.85
C ASP A 408 7.05 -20.03 -2.76
N GLY A 409 7.07 -19.19 -3.79
CA GLY A 409 6.34 -17.92 -3.82
C GLY A 409 6.98 -16.76 -3.04
N SER A 410 8.13 -16.98 -2.40
CA SER A 410 8.92 -15.90 -1.78
C SER A 410 9.62 -15.02 -2.82
N GLU A 411 10.01 -13.79 -2.50
CA GLU A 411 10.66 -12.91 -3.47
C GLU A 411 12.17 -13.18 -3.54
N PRO A 412 12.74 -13.44 -4.74
CA PRO A 412 14.19 -13.57 -4.86
C PRO A 412 14.90 -12.23 -4.58
N THR A 413 15.98 -12.30 -3.81
CA THR A 413 16.87 -11.18 -3.43
C THR A 413 18.32 -11.59 -3.61
N TRP A 414 19.27 -10.68 -3.34
CA TRP A 414 20.70 -10.99 -3.32
C TRP A 414 21.10 -12.16 -2.43
N THR A 415 20.37 -12.37 -1.33
CA THR A 415 20.66 -13.41 -0.34
C THR A 415 19.62 -14.52 -0.30
N HIS A 416 18.50 -14.36 -1.02
CA HIS A 416 17.37 -15.28 -0.99
C HIS A 416 17.00 -15.81 -2.38
N GLY A 417 16.79 -17.11 -2.49
CA GLY A 417 16.51 -17.81 -3.75
C GLY A 417 17.74 -18.44 -4.41
N LYS A 418 17.48 -19.29 -5.41
CA LYS A 418 18.51 -20.02 -6.15
C LYS A 418 19.04 -19.20 -7.32
N ARG A 419 20.35 -19.24 -7.52
CA ARG A 419 20.99 -18.69 -8.72
C ARG A 419 20.61 -19.54 -9.94
N TYR A 420 20.27 -18.88 -11.04
CA TYR A 420 20.04 -19.55 -12.33
C TYR A 420 21.39 -19.83 -13.00
N GLU A 421 21.75 -21.10 -13.13
CA GLU A 421 23.05 -21.54 -13.68
C GLU A 421 22.89 -22.33 -15.00
N GLY A 422 21.65 -22.59 -15.42
CA GLY A 422 21.34 -23.33 -16.64
C GLY A 422 19.86 -23.70 -16.74
N PRO A 423 19.44 -24.33 -17.84
CA PRO A 423 18.03 -24.66 -18.09
C PRO A 423 17.36 -25.42 -16.94
N LEU A 424 16.13 -25.00 -16.60
CA LEU A 424 15.34 -25.61 -15.52
C LEU A 424 14.42 -26.70 -16.09
N GLN A 425 14.50 -27.90 -15.50
CA GLN A 425 13.58 -28.99 -15.82
C GLN A 425 12.33 -28.91 -14.95
N LEU A 426 11.21 -28.58 -15.58
CA LEU A 426 9.89 -28.51 -14.96
C LEU A 426 9.18 -29.84 -15.17
N THR A 427 9.06 -30.63 -14.10
CA THR A 427 8.45 -31.98 -14.15
C THR A 427 7.15 -32.08 -13.35
N LYS A 428 6.78 -31.02 -12.63
CA LYS A 428 5.61 -30.93 -11.75
C LYS A 428 5.15 -29.50 -11.63
N ASN A 429 3.96 -29.29 -11.06
CA ASN A 429 3.42 -27.97 -10.78
C ASN A 429 4.48 -27.09 -10.10
N THR A 430 4.78 -25.95 -10.71
CA THR A 430 5.83 -25.05 -10.28
C THR A 430 5.37 -23.61 -10.45
N VAL A 431 5.31 -22.87 -9.34
CA VAL A 431 5.29 -21.41 -9.39
C VAL A 431 6.75 -20.97 -9.38
N LEU A 432 7.15 -20.13 -10.31
CA LEU A 432 8.50 -19.60 -10.41
C LEU A 432 8.44 -18.08 -10.29
N ARG A 433 9.07 -17.53 -9.25
CA ARG A 433 9.34 -16.09 -9.16
C ARG A 433 10.80 -15.84 -9.49
N THR A 434 11.07 -14.89 -10.36
CA THR A 434 12.42 -14.61 -10.88
C THR A 434 12.73 -13.12 -10.78
N ARG A 435 14.00 -12.77 -10.57
CA ARG A 435 14.47 -11.39 -10.51
C ARG A 435 15.89 -11.28 -11.04
N SER A 436 16.15 -10.20 -11.79
CA SER A 436 17.48 -9.83 -12.24
C SER A 436 18.15 -8.94 -11.19
N LEU A 437 19.42 -9.21 -10.91
CA LEU A 437 20.24 -8.57 -9.89
C LEU A 437 21.60 -8.20 -10.49
N LEU A 438 22.03 -6.95 -10.29
CA LEU A 438 23.33 -6.45 -10.70
C LEU A 438 23.73 -5.34 -9.72
N GLU A 439 24.98 -5.35 -9.26
CA GLU A 439 25.47 -4.31 -8.35
C GLU A 439 25.41 -2.92 -9.02
N GLY A 440 25.11 -1.88 -8.23
CA GLY A 440 24.92 -0.52 -8.75
C GLY A 440 23.65 -0.32 -9.59
N HIS A 441 22.73 -1.29 -9.61
CA HIS A 441 21.45 -1.19 -10.33
C HIS A 441 20.27 -1.48 -9.40
N ILE A 442 19.11 -0.90 -9.73
CA ILE A 442 17.85 -1.25 -9.05
C ILE A 442 17.43 -2.64 -9.56
N PRO A 443 17.20 -3.63 -8.68
CA PRO A 443 16.76 -4.94 -9.09
C PRO A 443 15.45 -4.90 -9.88
N SER A 444 15.28 -5.82 -10.83
CA SER A 444 14.08 -5.83 -11.66
C SER A 444 12.80 -6.01 -10.85
N LYS A 445 11.64 -5.68 -11.45
CA LYS A 445 10.36 -6.20 -10.96
C LYS A 445 10.42 -7.73 -10.92
N VAL A 446 9.78 -8.33 -9.91
CA VAL A 446 9.72 -9.80 -9.78
C VAL A 446 8.77 -10.36 -10.85
N ALA A 447 9.30 -11.16 -11.77
CA ALA A 447 8.48 -11.83 -12.77
C ALA A 447 8.01 -13.19 -12.24
N THR A 448 6.70 -13.40 -12.23
CA THR A 448 6.06 -14.62 -11.72
C THR A 448 5.43 -15.41 -12.86
N ARG A 449 5.71 -16.71 -12.95
CA ARG A 449 5.05 -17.64 -13.87
C ARG A 449 4.63 -18.92 -13.17
N THR A 450 3.51 -19.48 -13.60
CA THR A 450 2.97 -20.73 -13.07
C THR A 450 2.92 -21.78 -14.18
N TYR A 451 3.53 -22.93 -13.93
CA TYR A 451 3.53 -24.08 -14.83
C TYR A 451 2.80 -25.22 -14.13
N LEU A 452 1.73 -25.71 -14.75
CA LEU A 452 0.91 -26.79 -14.22
C LEU A 452 1.10 -28.03 -15.09
N PHE A 453 1.27 -29.18 -14.46
CA PHE A 453 1.37 -30.47 -15.11
C PHE A 453 0.17 -31.29 -14.70
N THR A 454 -0.72 -31.51 -15.66
CA THR A 454 -1.81 -32.46 -15.49
C THR A 454 -1.22 -33.85 -15.61
N LEU A 455 -1.22 -34.61 -14.52
CA LEU A 455 -1.08 -36.05 -14.62
C LEU A 455 -2.27 -36.53 -15.47
N MET A 456 -2.02 -36.92 -16.71
CA MET A 456 -2.90 -37.85 -17.43
C MET A 456 -2.74 -39.22 -16.77
N THR A 457 -3.10 -39.31 -15.50
CA THR A 457 -3.40 -40.57 -14.84
C THR A 457 -4.90 -40.67 -14.81
N SER A 458 -5.44 -41.49 -15.71
CA SER A 458 -6.64 -42.26 -15.41
C SER A 458 -6.33 -43.08 -14.14
N GLY A 459 -6.51 -42.49 -12.97
CA GLY A 459 -6.05 -43.07 -11.71
C GLY A 459 -6.39 -42.17 -10.53
N LEU A 460 -7.11 -42.76 -9.58
CA LEU A 460 -7.57 -42.23 -8.31
C LEU A 460 -6.57 -41.28 -7.62
N VAL A 461 -7.07 -40.12 -7.18
CA VAL A 461 -6.48 -39.42 -6.03
C VAL A 461 -7.30 -39.83 -4.82
N GLU A 462 -6.86 -40.88 -4.11
CA GLU A 462 -7.28 -41.10 -2.73
C GLU A 462 -6.67 -40.00 -1.87
N ILE A 463 -7.52 -39.19 -1.23
CA ILE A 463 -7.10 -38.28 -0.16
C ILE A 463 -7.31 -39.04 1.14
N PRO A 464 -6.25 -39.45 1.86
CA PRO A 464 -6.44 -40.06 3.17
C PRO A 464 -6.97 -38.98 4.12
N ASP A 465 -8.07 -39.34 4.80
CA ASP A 465 -8.63 -38.73 6.00
C ASP A 465 -9.75 -37.67 5.95
N ARG A 466 -10.36 -37.26 4.81
CA ARG A 466 -11.67 -36.54 4.84
C ARG A 466 -12.61 -36.80 3.64
N ASP A 467 -13.85 -37.13 3.98
CA ASP A 467 -14.92 -37.75 3.16
C ASP A 467 -15.75 -36.82 2.25
N PHE A 468 -15.23 -36.22 1.18
CA PHE A 468 -16.10 -35.57 0.17
C PHE A 468 -15.53 -35.61 -1.27
N VAL A 469 -16.43 -35.83 -2.24
CA VAL A 469 -16.17 -35.63 -3.67
C VAL A 469 -16.76 -34.29 -4.10
N VAL A 470 -15.90 -33.34 -4.50
CA VAL A 470 -16.33 -32.07 -5.13
C VAL A 470 -16.27 -32.22 -6.64
N MET A 471 -17.42 -32.08 -7.31
CA MET A 471 -17.52 -32.07 -8.76
C MET A 471 -17.73 -30.63 -9.23
N ILE A 472 -16.74 -30.07 -9.93
CA ILE A 472 -16.88 -28.79 -10.64
C ILE A 472 -17.24 -29.12 -12.09
N GLY A 473 -18.52 -28.92 -12.45
CA GLY A 473 -18.98 -29.11 -13.82
C GLY A 473 -18.63 -27.92 -14.71
N TYR A 474 -18.08 -28.18 -15.90
CA TYR A 474 -17.97 -27.20 -16.98
C TYR A 474 -19.36 -26.93 -17.59
N VAL A 475 -19.70 -25.65 -17.80
CA VAL A 475 -20.87 -25.25 -18.59
C VAL A 475 -20.57 -25.50 -20.05
N ASN A 476 -21.15 -26.56 -20.64
CA ASN A 476 -21.16 -26.71 -22.09
C ASN A 476 -22.13 -25.68 -22.67
N GLN A 477 -21.58 -24.69 -23.37
CA GLN A 477 -22.36 -23.70 -24.11
C GLN A 477 -22.98 -24.33 -25.37
N ASN A 478 -24.30 -24.14 -25.50
CA ASN A 478 -25.16 -24.16 -26.68
C ASN A 478 -25.86 -25.49 -27.08
N PRO A 479 -27.08 -25.43 -27.69
CA PRO A 479 -27.78 -24.24 -28.21
C PRO A 479 -29.27 -24.11 -27.79
N THR A 480 -29.69 -22.91 -27.38
CA THR A 480 -30.86 -22.24 -27.99
C THR A 480 -30.75 -20.73 -27.76
N THR A 481 -30.83 -20.00 -28.86
CA THR A 481 -30.64 -18.56 -29.07
C THR A 481 -31.29 -17.63 -28.04
N LEU A 482 -30.47 -16.75 -27.44
CA LEU A 482 -30.88 -15.41 -27.01
C LEU A 482 -29.85 -14.40 -27.55
N VAL A 483 -30.32 -13.54 -28.44
CA VAL A 483 -29.55 -12.48 -29.11
C VAL A 483 -29.52 -11.26 -28.18
N GLY A 484 -28.34 -10.83 -27.75
CA GLY A 484 -28.12 -9.58 -27.01
C GLY A 484 -26.77 -9.54 -26.28
N PRO A 485 -26.09 -8.38 -26.18
CA PRO A 485 -24.73 -8.31 -25.65
C PRO A 485 -24.70 -8.63 -24.15
N MET A 486 -23.71 -9.42 -23.72
CA MET A 486 -23.44 -9.67 -22.30
C MET A 486 -22.90 -8.39 -21.65
N THR A 487 -23.79 -7.63 -21.01
CA THR A 487 -23.42 -6.57 -20.05
C THR A 487 -23.69 -7.06 -18.63
N ASN A 488 -22.76 -6.83 -17.70
CA ASN A 488 -22.95 -6.97 -16.25
C ASN A 488 -24.22 -6.17 -15.84
N ALA A 489 -25.36 -6.83 -15.63
CA ALA A 489 -26.55 -6.17 -15.10
C ALA A 489 -27.41 -7.15 -14.29
N TYR A 490 -27.75 -6.70 -13.09
CA TYR A 490 -28.83 -7.06 -12.15
C TYR A 490 -29.78 -8.25 -12.45
N PRO A 491 -30.25 -8.96 -11.40
CA PRO A 491 -31.04 -10.19 -11.55
C PRO A 491 -32.34 -9.96 -12.30
N THR A 492 -32.55 -10.76 -13.34
CA THR A 492 -33.84 -10.93 -14.02
C THR A 492 -34.84 -11.56 -13.05
N GLU A 493 -36.04 -11.00 -12.96
CA GLU A 493 -37.16 -11.59 -12.22
C GLU A 493 -37.57 -12.89 -12.94
N LEU A 494 -37.41 -14.05 -12.28
CA LEU A 494 -37.87 -15.33 -12.83
C LEU A 494 -39.40 -15.38 -12.76
N VAL A 495 -40.04 -15.10 -13.89
CA VAL A 495 -41.49 -15.33 -14.10
C VAL A 495 -41.73 -16.84 -14.14
N SER A 496 -42.94 -17.32 -13.80
CA SER A 496 -43.26 -18.74 -13.73
C SER A 496 -42.92 -19.52 -15.04
N GLY A 497 -41.89 -20.37 -14.98
CA GLY A 497 -41.36 -21.26 -16.05
C GLY A 497 -40.05 -20.75 -16.69
N PRO A 498 -39.19 -21.57 -17.36
CA PRO A 498 -39.06 -23.03 -17.46
C PRO A 498 -38.06 -23.60 -16.41
N ALA A 499 -37.88 -24.92 -16.36
CA ALA A 499 -36.97 -25.60 -15.43
C ALA A 499 -35.48 -25.34 -15.77
N LEU A 500 -34.63 -25.26 -14.74
CA LEU A 500 -33.18 -25.09 -14.85
C LEU A 500 -32.52 -26.39 -14.40
N GLY A 501 -31.58 -26.97 -15.17
CA GLY A 501 -30.90 -28.17 -14.69
C GLY A 501 -29.52 -28.42 -15.28
N GLN A 502 -28.81 -29.36 -14.66
CA GLN A 502 -27.41 -29.68 -14.94
C GLN A 502 -27.18 -31.19 -14.89
N THR A 503 -26.43 -31.71 -15.86
CA THR A 503 -25.93 -33.10 -15.82
C THR A 503 -24.66 -33.19 -14.98
N PHE A 504 -24.56 -34.23 -14.15
CA PHE A 504 -23.37 -34.55 -13.37
C PHE A 504 -23.08 -36.05 -13.43
N VAL A 505 -21.86 -36.46 -13.09
CA VAL A 505 -21.46 -37.87 -13.00
C VAL A 505 -21.18 -38.23 -11.56
N ALA A 506 -21.95 -39.13 -10.97
CA ALA A 506 -21.63 -39.71 -9.68
C ALA A 506 -20.53 -40.78 -9.87
N PRO A 507 -19.33 -40.62 -9.29
CA PRO A 507 -18.24 -41.58 -9.49
C PRO A 507 -18.40 -42.85 -8.64
N GLN A 508 -19.33 -42.84 -7.68
CA GLN A 508 -19.63 -43.95 -6.77
C GLN A 508 -21.12 -43.93 -6.37
N PRO A 509 -21.66 -45.00 -5.77
CA PRO A 509 -23.02 -44.98 -5.28
C PRO A 509 -23.26 -43.86 -4.26
N PHE A 510 -24.42 -43.21 -4.35
CA PHE A 510 -24.77 -42.04 -3.53
C PHE A 510 -26.27 -42.05 -3.21
N ASN A 511 -26.65 -41.45 -2.10
CA ASN A 511 -28.05 -41.42 -1.63
C ASN A 511 -28.52 -40.01 -1.24
N ARG A 512 -27.67 -38.99 -1.46
CA ARG A 512 -27.98 -37.60 -1.14
C ARG A 512 -27.25 -36.66 -2.07
N ILE A 513 -27.94 -35.58 -2.42
CA ILE A 513 -27.40 -34.48 -3.21
C ILE A 513 -27.67 -33.13 -2.54
N GLY A 514 -26.71 -32.22 -2.57
CA GLY A 514 -26.86 -30.83 -2.10
C GLY A 514 -26.80 -29.83 -3.25
N SER A 515 -27.64 -28.80 -3.21
CA SER A 515 -27.62 -27.64 -4.11
C SER A 515 -27.57 -26.33 -3.31
N SER A 516 -26.63 -25.44 -3.64
CA SER A 516 -26.58 -24.08 -3.08
C SER A 516 -27.24 -23.09 -4.03
N ASN A 517 -28.29 -22.42 -3.57
CA ASN A 517 -29.10 -21.53 -4.41
C ASN A 517 -29.18 -20.13 -3.77
N PRO A 518 -28.45 -19.13 -4.30
CA PRO A 518 -28.53 -17.74 -3.84
C PRO A 518 -29.93 -17.16 -4.05
N THR A 519 -30.49 -16.53 -3.02
CA THR A 519 -31.81 -15.87 -3.05
C THR A 519 -31.73 -14.35 -2.95
N TRP A 520 -30.51 -13.78 -2.89
CA TRP A 520 -30.26 -12.33 -2.86
C TRP A 520 -31.02 -11.62 -1.74
N PHE A 521 -30.89 -12.13 -0.51
CA PHE A 521 -31.57 -11.64 0.69
C PHE A 521 -33.11 -11.76 0.68
N THR A 522 -33.72 -12.43 -0.31
CA THR A 522 -35.17 -12.75 -0.26
C THR A 522 -35.41 -14.01 0.57
N THR A 523 -36.31 -13.93 1.55
CA THR A 523 -36.60 -15.02 2.50
C THR A 523 -37.82 -15.85 2.12
N THR A 524 -38.55 -15.45 1.10
CA THR A 524 -39.81 -16.08 0.67
C THR A 524 -39.63 -17.06 -0.50
N ALA A 525 -38.41 -17.14 -1.05
CA ALA A 525 -38.13 -17.87 -2.29
C ALA A 525 -38.31 -19.38 -2.08
N SER A 526 -39.12 -20.02 -2.90
CA SER A 526 -39.47 -21.43 -2.82
C SER A 526 -39.29 -22.09 -4.20
N PHE A 527 -38.84 -23.34 -4.25
CA PHE A 527 -38.58 -24.06 -5.51
C PHE A 527 -38.62 -25.57 -5.30
N ARG A 528 -38.76 -26.33 -6.39
CA ARG A 528 -38.66 -27.79 -6.40
C ARG A 528 -37.30 -28.23 -6.92
N LEU A 529 -36.60 -29.09 -6.19
CA LEU A 529 -35.37 -29.76 -6.60
C LEU A 529 -35.68 -31.20 -6.99
N SER A 530 -35.30 -31.64 -8.18
CA SER A 530 -35.60 -32.98 -8.73
C SER A 530 -34.37 -33.63 -9.34
N LEU A 531 -34.12 -34.90 -9.02
CA LEU A 531 -33.04 -35.72 -9.60
C LEU A 531 -33.63 -36.68 -10.64
N TYR A 532 -32.95 -36.84 -11.78
CA TYR A 532 -33.29 -37.74 -12.87
C TYR A 532 -32.08 -38.59 -13.26
N ASP A 533 -32.32 -39.77 -13.85
CA ASP A 533 -31.27 -40.64 -14.41
C ASP A 533 -30.57 -40.02 -15.64
N LYS A 534 -31.23 -39.13 -16.36
CA LYS A 534 -30.69 -38.33 -17.47
C LYS A 534 -31.63 -37.15 -17.77
N PRO A 535 -31.23 -36.17 -18.61
CA PRO A 535 -32.15 -35.12 -19.07
C PRO A 535 -33.41 -35.75 -19.70
N GLU A 536 -34.59 -35.25 -19.33
CA GLU A 536 -35.90 -35.78 -19.74
C GLU A 536 -36.13 -37.27 -19.39
N GLY A 537 -35.32 -37.81 -18.48
CA GLY A 537 -35.36 -39.20 -18.06
C GLY A 537 -36.34 -39.49 -16.92
N THR A 538 -36.14 -40.62 -16.25
CA THR A 538 -36.96 -41.02 -15.10
C THR A 538 -36.57 -40.20 -13.87
N ARG A 539 -37.54 -39.56 -13.23
CA ARG A 539 -37.31 -38.83 -11.97
C ARG A 539 -37.07 -39.82 -10.84
N LEU A 540 -35.87 -39.76 -10.27
CA LEU A 540 -35.41 -40.61 -9.18
C LEU A 540 -35.80 -40.06 -7.80
N ALA A 541 -35.82 -38.73 -7.66
CA ALA A 541 -36.14 -38.07 -6.39
C ALA A 541 -36.64 -36.63 -6.59
N THR A 542 -37.41 -36.11 -5.64
CA THR A 542 -37.81 -34.69 -5.65
C THR A 542 -38.08 -34.17 -4.24
N ARG A 543 -37.81 -32.88 -4.01
CA ARG A 543 -38.10 -32.17 -2.76
C ARG A 543 -38.50 -30.73 -3.07
N VAL A 544 -39.54 -30.25 -2.41
CA VAL A 544 -39.91 -28.83 -2.41
C VAL A 544 -39.16 -28.13 -1.27
N ILE A 545 -38.47 -27.05 -1.62
CA ILE A 545 -37.81 -26.12 -0.70
C ILE A 545 -38.72 -24.91 -0.57
N VAL A 546 -39.06 -24.55 0.66
CA VAL A 546 -39.94 -23.42 0.99
C VAL A 546 -39.13 -22.41 1.79
N ASN A 547 -39.24 -21.12 1.46
CA ASN A 547 -38.55 -20.03 2.15
C ASN A 547 -37.04 -20.28 2.29
N ALA A 548 -36.39 -20.56 1.16
CA ALA A 548 -34.97 -20.84 1.09
C ALA A 548 -34.15 -19.70 1.72
N VAL A 549 -33.27 -20.08 2.64
CA VAL A 549 -32.32 -19.16 3.26
C VAL A 549 -31.24 -18.82 2.24
N ASP A 550 -30.93 -17.53 2.09
CA ASP A 550 -29.95 -17.06 1.13
C ASP A 550 -28.59 -17.76 1.33
N ASN A 551 -28.06 -18.33 0.24
CA ASN A 551 -26.80 -19.08 0.19
C ASN A 551 -26.76 -20.38 1.04
N ALA A 552 -27.89 -20.88 1.53
CA ALA A 552 -27.94 -22.17 2.22
C ALA A 552 -27.86 -23.35 1.24
N THR A 553 -27.22 -24.44 1.66
CA THR A 553 -27.24 -25.71 0.93
C THR A 553 -28.53 -26.46 1.22
N ASN A 554 -29.33 -26.67 0.19
CA ASN A 554 -30.56 -27.46 0.23
C ASN A 554 -30.26 -28.90 -0.19
N TYR A 555 -30.71 -29.87 0.59
CA TYR A 555 -30.41 -31.27 0.36
C TYR A 555 -31.62 -32.04 -0.15
N LEU A 556 -31.40 -32.98 -1.08
CA LEU A 556 -32.36 -33.96 -1.53
C LEU A 556 -31.78 -35.35 -1.25
N GLU A 557 -32.51 -36.15 -0.47
CA GLU A 557 -32.15 -37.51 -0.07
C GLU A 557 -33.02 -38.53 -0.83
N PHE A 558 -32.45 -39.69 -1.14
CA PHE A 558 -33.08 -40.73 -1.97
C PHE A 558 -32.43 -42.11 -1.76
N PRO A 559 -33.08 -43.21 -2.18
CA PRO A 559 -32.45 -44.52 -2.16
C PRO A 559 -31.14 -44.53 -2.95
N VAL A 560 -30.16 -45.32 -2.51
CA VAL A 560 -28.82 -45.41 -3.12
C VAL A 560 -28.92 -45.60 -4.64
N GLN A 561 -28.38 -44.65 -5.39
CA GLN A 561 -28.22 -44.72 -6.84
C GLN A 561 -26.79 -45.19 -7.14
N PRO A 562 -26.56 -46.00 -8.19
CA PRO A 562 -25.22 -46.44 -8.57
C PRO A 562 -24.36 -45.29 -9.11
N ALA A 563 -23.05 -45.53 -9.28
CA ALA A 563 -22.20 -44.62 -10.04
C ALA A 563 -22.75 -44.47 -11.48
N GLY A 564 -22.75 -43.26 -12.02
CA GLY A 564 -23.34 -42.99 -13.34
C GLY A 564 -23.58 -41.51 -13.62
N SER A 565 -24.05 -41.19 -14.81
CA SER A 565 -24.49 -39.82 -15.15
C SER A 565 -25.93 -39.61 -14.69
N TYR A 566 -26.24 -38.42 -14.19
CA TYR A 566 -27.54 -38.03 -13.68
C TYR A 566 -27.84 -36.57 -14.04
N TYR A 567 -29.09 -36.15 -13.92
CA TYR A 567 -29.53 -34.78 -14.18
C TYR A 567 -30.27 -34.21 -12.96
N LEU A 568 -29.82 -33.05 -12.47
CA LEU A 568 -30.46 -32.33 -11.37
C LEU A 568 -31.19 -31.10 -11.91
N GLU A 569 -32.43 -30.92 -11.49
CA GLU A 569 -33.34 -29.88 -11.99
C GLU A 569 -33.93 -29.07 -10.85
N ILE A 570 -34.07 -27.76 -11.08
CA ILE A 570 -34.84 -26.81 -10.28
C ILE A 570 -36.03 -26.34 -11.10
N SER A 571 -37.22 -26.45 -10.53
CA SER A 571 -38.49 -26.06 -11.17
C SER A 571 -39.46 -25.44 -10.16
N GLU A 572 -40.62 -24.97 -10.63
CA GLU A 572 -41.70 -24.42 -9.78
C GLU A 572 -41.22 -23.32 -8.82
N VAL A 573 -40.34 -22.43 -9.30
CA VAL A 573 -39.84 -21.29 -8.52
C VAL A 573 -40.99 -20.32 -8.21
N SER A 574 -41.12 -19.92 -6.95
CA SER A 574 -42.14 -18.98 -6.49
C SER A 574 -41.64 -18.13 -5.32
N GLY A 575 -42.22 -16.94 -5.16
CA GLY A 575 -42.07 -16.15 -3.93
C GLY A 575 -40.71 -15.49 -3.70
N GLY A 576 -39.95 -15.01 -4.69
CA GLY A 576 -38.71 -14.26 -4.42
C GLY A 576 -37.75 -14.30 -5.59
N ARG A 577 -36.50 -13.85 -5.39
CA ARG A 577 -35.44 -13.93 -6.41
C ARG A 577 -34.57 -15.15 -6.16
N LEU A 578 -34.20 -15.87 -7.21
CA LEU A 578 -33.28 -17.01 -7.20
C LEU A 578 -32.31 -16.87 -8.36
N ASP A 579 -31.03 -17.12 -8.12
CA ASP A 579 -30.02 -17.15 -9.19
C ASP A 579 -30.15 -18.42 -10.05
N GLY A 580 -29.99 -18.26 -11.36
CA GLY A 580 -30.45 -19.19 -12.40
C GLY A 580 -29.56 -20.40 -12.68
N GLY A 581 -28.89 -20.97 -11.67
CA GLY A 581 -27.98 -22.11 -11.84
C GLY A 581 -27.94 -23.07 -10.66
N VAL A 582 -27.77 -24.37 -10.95
CA VAL A 582 -27.27 -25.34 -9.96
C VAL A 582 -25.79 -25.03 -9.76
N ASN A 583 -25.49 -24.15 -8.81
CA ASN A 583 -24.14 -23.60 -8.70
C ASN A 583 -23.13 -24.59 -8.09
N ARG A 584 -23.60 -25.57 -7.30
CA ARG A 584 -22.77 -26.62 -6.70
C ARG A 584 -23.58 -27.88 -6.46
N VAL A 585 -23.03 -29.03 -6.85
CA VAL A 585 -23.58 -30.36 -6.57
C VAL A 585 -22.66 -31.09 -5.61
N ILE A 586 -23.21 -31.55 -4.48
CA ILE A 586 -22.47 -32.35 -3.49
C ILE A 586 -23.13 -33.72 -3.41
N SER A 587 -22.44 -34.80 -3.77
CA SER A 587 -22.93 -36.18 -3.58
C SER A 587 -22.33 -36.78 -2.30
N ILE A 588 -23.17 -37.34 -1.43
CA ILE A 588 -22.71 -37.99 -0.20
C ILE A 588 -22.84 -39.52 -0.36
N PRO A 589 -21.78 -40.31 -0.08
CA PRO A 589 -21.83 -41.77 -0.12
C PRO A 589 -22.77 -42.35 0.93
N SER A 590 -23.25 -43.57 0.71
CA SER A 590 -24.27 -44.21 1.55
C SER A 590 -23.85 -44.57 2.98
N GLU A 591 -22.58 -44.45 3.36
CA GLU A 591 -22.02 -45.03 4.59
C GLU A 591 -21.47 -44.04 5.64
N HIS A 592 -21.66 -42.72 5.52
CA HIS A 592 -21.01 -41.76 6.46
C HIS A 592 -21.95 -40.80 7.22
N PRO A 593 -21.74 -40.59 8.55
CA PRO A 593 -22.46 -39.61 9.35
C PRO A 593 -21.93 -38.17 9.20
N ILE A 594 -22.81 -37.23 9.52
CA ILE A 594 -22.83 -35.80 9.15
C ILE A 594 -21.62 -35.00 9.69
N GLY A 595 -20.91 -34.29 8.80
CA GLY A 595 -19.88 -33.30 9.12
C GLY A 595 -20.17 -31.91 8.52
N VAL A 596 -19.87 -30.86 9.27
CA VAL A 596 -20.18 -29.44 9.00
C VAL A 596 -19.38 -28.87 7.82
N LEU A 597 -20.05 -28.14 6.92
CA LEU A 597 -19.48 -27.53 5.69
C LEU A 597 -18.77 -26.19 5.98
N CYS A 598 -17.59 -25.97 5.37
CA CYS A 598 -16.86 -24.70 5.41
C CYS A 598 -16.97 -23.94 4.06
N ARG A 599 -17.15 -22.61 4.13
CA ARG A 599 -17.32 -21.68 3.00
C ARG A 599 -16.02 -21.46 2.23
N VAL A 600 -16.05 -21.53 0.90
CA VAL A 600 -15.05 -20.92 0.01
C VAL A 600 -15.79 -20.00 -0.97
N ARG A 601 -15.53 -18.69 -0.85
CA ARG A 601 -16.03 -17.63 -1.74
C ARG A 601 -14.92 -17.34 -2.76
N GLU A 602 -15.17 -17.60 -4.04
CA GLU A 602 -14.32 -17.12 -5.13
C GLU A 602 -14.41 -15.59 -5.20
N VAL A 603 -13.28 -14.92 -5.07
CA VAL A 603 -13.13 -13.51 -5.44
C VAL A 603 -12.37 -13.52 -6.76
N LEU A 604 -13.12 -13.55 -7.87
CA LEU A 604 -12.62 -13.21 -9.19
C LEU A 604 -13.17 -11.82 -9.56
N LYS A 605 -12.31 -10.81 -9.42
CA LYS A 605 -12.26 -9.50 -10.12
C LYS A 605 -11.59 -8.46 -9.21
N HIS A 606 -10.26 -8.44 -9.22
CA HIS A 606 -9.44 -7.35 -9.75
C HIS A 606 -7.97 -7.76 -9.71
#